data_AF-A0A662Q7T0-F1
#
_entry.id   AF-A0A662Q7T0-F1
#
_cell.length_a   1.000
_cell.length_b   1.000
_cell.length_c   1.000
_cell.angle_alpha   90.00
_cell.angle_beta   90.00
_cell.angle_gamma   90.00
#
_symmetry.space_group_name_H-M   'P 1'
#
loop_
_entity.id
_entity.type
_entity.pdbx_description
1 polymer ?
#
loop_
_entity_poly.entity_id
_entity_poly.type
_entity_poly.pdbx_seq_one_letter_code
_entity_poly.pdbx_strand_id
1 'polypeptide(L)'
;MAVYAEAPQRLTPELAEVESVKFIAMTMAVGICALAAAYAVAKVSVAALASATEKPEILGRAIIFVGLAEGIAIYGLLIAFLIWIT
;
A
#
# COMPACT_ATOMS: atom_id res chain seq x y z
N MET A 1 19.19 -9.74 -32.96
CA MET A 1 18.70 -9.42 -31.61
C MET A 1 17.63 -10.45 -31.29
N ALA A 2 18.05 -11.61 -30.77
CA ALA A 2 17.13 -12.70 -30.46
C ALA A 2 16.34 -12.31 -29.21
N VAL A 3 15.02 -12.31 -29.35
CA VAL A 3 14.08 -12.21 -28.23
C VAL A 3 14.38 -13.37 -27.29
N TYR A 4 14.79 -13.07 -26.06
CA TYR A 4 14.86 -14.04 -24.98
C TYR A 4 13.43 -14.57 -24.75
N ALA A 5 13.09 -15.67 -25.42
CA ALA A 5 11.95 -16.47 -25.01
C ALA A 5 12.33 -17.09 -23.67
N GLU A 6 11.88 -16.48 -22.56
CA GLU A 6 11.89 -17.14 -21.26
C GLU A 6 11.16 -18.48 -21.43
N ALA A 7 11.86 -19.59 -21.18
CA ALA A 7 11.24 -20.90 -21.18
C ALA A 7 10.03 -20.85 -20.21
N PRO A 8 8.88 -21.45 -20.56
CA PRO A 8 7.72 -21.43 -19.66
C PRO A 8 8.14 -22.04 -18.32
N GLN A 9 8.11 -21.22 -17.27
CA GLN A 9 8.38 -21.62 -15.89
C GLN A 9 7.51 -22.85 -15.60
N ARG A 10 8.13 -24.03 -15.52
CA ARG A 10 7.41 -25.25 -15.14
C ARG A 10 7.04 -25.11 -13.67
N LEU A 11 5.76 -24.87 -13.38
CA LEU A 11 5.20 -24.89 -12.04
C LEU A 11 5.35 -26.31 -11.47
N THR A 12 6.46 -26.55 -10.77
CA THR A 12 6.61 -27.74 -9.93
C THR A 12 5.71 -27.57 -8.70
N PRO A 13 5.27 -28.66 -8.05
CA PRO A 13 4.43 -28.58 -6.85
C PRO A 13 5.05 -27.71 -5.74
N GLU A 14 6.37 -27.78 -5.59
CA GLU A 14 7.13 -27.01 -4.60
C GLU A 14 7.13 -25.50 -4.91
N LEU A 15 7.29 -25.11 -6.18
CA LEU A 15 7.21 -23.70 -6.60
C LEU A 15 5.80 -23.13 -6.42
N ALA A 16 4.77 -23.93 -6.70
CA ALA A 16 3.38 -23.50 -6.52
C ALA A 16 3.04 -23.24 -5.03
N GLU A 17 3.60 -24.03 -4.11
CA GLU A 17 3.42 -23.83 -2.67
C GLU A 17 4.07 -22.52 -2.20
N VAL A 18 5.31 -22.24 -2.63
CA VAL A 18 6.02 -21.01 -2.28
C VAL A 18 5.28 -19.77 -2.80
N GLU A 19 4.86 -19.77 -4.07
CA GLU A 19 4.13 -18.64 -4.67
C GLU A 19 2.78 -18.40 -3.98
N SER A 20 2.09 -19.46 -3.56
CA SER A 20 0.82 -19.34 -2.82
C SER A 20 1.00 -18.63 -1.48
N VAL A 21 2.07 -18.96 -0.74
CA VAL A 21 2.39 -18.29 0.53
C VAL A 21 2.76 -16.82 0.30
N LYS A 22 3.50 -16.50 -0.79
CA LYS A 22 3.81 -15.12 -1.17
C LYS A 22 2.54 -14.30 -1.41
N PHE A 23 1.57 -14.82 -2.17
CA PHE A 23 0.31 -14.10 -2.42
C PHE A 23 -0.51 -13.86 -1.15
N ILE A 24 -0.56 -14.83 -0.24
CA ILE A 24 -1.23 -14.65 1.06
C ILE A 24 -0.52 -13.56 1.87
N ALA A 25 0.81 -13.58 1.94
CA ALA A 25 1.57 -12.55 2.65
C ALA A 25 1.36 -11.15 2.05
N MET A 26 1.35 -11.04 0.71
CA MET A 26 1.10 -9.78 0.01
C MET A 26 -0.29 -9.20 0.31
N THR A 27 -1.34 -10.02 0.22
CA THR A 27 -2.72 -9.57 0.49
C THR A 27 -2.91 -9.16 1.94
N MET A 28 -2.29 -9.88 2.88
CA MET A 28 -2.30 -9.53 4.31
C MET A 28 -1.58 -8.20 4.57
N ALA A 29 -0.42 -7.99 3.97
CA ALA A 29 0.35 -6.75 4.11
C ALA A 29 -0.44 -5.53 3.61
N VAL A 30 -1.00 -5.61 2.40
CA VAL A 30 -1.79 -4.50 1.83
C VAL A 30 -3.09 -4.31 2.61
N GLY A 31 -3.83 -5.39 2.89
CA GLY A 31 -5.15 -5.33 3.52
C GLY A 31 -5.12 -4.71 4.91
N ILE A 32 -4.19 -5.15 5.77
CA ILE A 32 -4.08 -4.62 7.14
C ILE A 32 -3.63 -3.15 7.11
N CYS A 33 -2.64 -2.82 6.28
CA CYS A 33 -2.16 -1.44 6.14
C CYS A 33 -3.25 -0.50 5.59
N ALA A 34 -4.04 -0.94 4.61
CA ALA A 34 -5.14 -0.15 4.06
C ALA A 34 -6.22 0.15 5.12
N LEU A 35 -6.57 -0.82 5.97
CA LEU A 35 -7.52 -0.61 7.06
C LEU A 35 -6.98 0.38 8.11
N ALA A 36 -5.70 0.24 8.47
CA ALA A 36 -5.05 1.16 9.40
C ALA A 36 -4.95 2.59 8.83
N ALA A 37 -4.60 2.72 7.54
CA ALA A 37 -4.54 3.98 6.83
C ALA A 37 -5.91 4.65 6.76
N ALA A 38 -6.97 3.91 6.39
CA ALA A 38 -8.33 4.43 6.34
C ALA A 38 -8.77 5.02 7.70
N TYR A 39 -8.45 4.34 8.80
CA TYR A 39 -8.73 4.85 10.15
C TYR A 39 -7.94 6.12 10.49
N ALA A 40 -6.64 6.15 10.18
CA ALA A 40 -5.79 7.31 10.43
C ALA A 40 -6.22 8.53 9.59
N VAL A 41 -6.40 8.32 8.29
CA VAL A 41 -6.83 9.32 7.31
C VAL A 41 -8.19 9.89 7.68
N ALA A 42 -9.16 9.05 8.07
CA ALA A 42 -10.48 9.52 8.48
C ALA A 42 -10.39 10.51 9.65
N LYS A 43 -9.60 10.20 10.69
CA LYS A 43 -9.45 11.09 11.85
C LYS A 43 -8.70 12.38 11.53
N VAL A 44 -7.60 12.30 10.79
CA VAL A 44 -6.80 13.48 10.42
C VAL A 44 -7.57 14.40 9.47
N SER A 45 -8.30 13.82 8.51
CA SER A 45 -9.10 14.59 7.53
C SER A 45 -10.24 15.36 8.19
N VAL A 46 -10.94 14.76 9.17
CA VAL A 46 -12.00 15.44 9.91
C VAL A 46 -11.44 16.65 10.67
N ALA A 47 -10.31 16.50 11.36
CA ALA A 47 -9.66 17.61 12.07
C ALA A 47 -9.14 18.69 11.11
N ALA A 48 -8.55 18.29 9.99
CA ALA A 48 -8.05 19.20 8.96
C ALA A 48 -9.17 20.05 8.36
N LEU A 49 -10.29 19.42 7.98
CA LEU A 49 -11.45 20.12 7.41
C LEU A 49 -12.14 21.02 8.44
N ALA A 50 -12.33 20.54 9.68
CA ALA A 50 -12.91 21.35 10.74
C ALA A 50 -12.05 22.59 11.08
N SER A 51 -10.73 22.47 10.98
CA SER A 51 -9.84 23.62 11.22
C SER A 51 -9.85 24.58 10.02
N ALA A 52 -10.02 24.05 8.81
CA ALA A 52 -10.09 24.84 7.58
C ALA A 52 -11.38 25.68 7.47
N THR A 53 -12.48 25.28 8.12
CA THR A 53 -13.71 26.10 8.16
C THR A 53 -13.52 27.38 8.97
N GLU A 54 -12.68 27.33 10.01
CA GLU A 54 -12.35 28.49 10.85
C GLU A 54 -11.25 29.37 10.23
N LYS A 55 -10.25 28.74 9.60
CA LYS A 55 -9.10 29.44 9.00
C LYS A 55 -8.76 28.80 7.65
N PRO A 56 -9.36 29.26 6.53
CA PRO A 56 -9.17 28.62 5.23
C PRO A 56 -7.70 28.64 4.75
N GLU A 57 -6.89 29.56 5.26
CA GLU A 57 -5.47 29.70 4.90
C GLU A 57 -4.62 28.51 5.37
N ILE A 58 -5.09 27.73 6.36
CA ILE A 58 -4.34 26.59 6.89
C ILE A 58 -4.62 25.28 6.14
N LEU A 59 -5.64 25.24 5.28
CA LEU A 59 -6.07 24.01 4.58
C LEU A 59 -4.91 23.36 3.82
N GLY A 60 -4.12 24.16 3.08
CA GLY A 60 -2.99 23.67 2.31
C GLY A 60 -1.93 22.96 3.16
N ARG A 61 -1.69 23.44 4.39
CA ARG A 61 -0.78 22.79 5.34
C ARG A 61 -1.42 21.56 5.99
N ALA A 62 -2.73 21.62 6.26
CA ALA A 62 -3.47 20.54 6.89
C ALA A 62 -3.54 19.28 6.00
N ILE A 63 -3.69 19.45 4.68
CA ILE A 63 -3.72 18.36 3.70
C ILE A 63 -2.40 17.55 3.68
N ILE A 64 -1.26 18.17 4.00
CA ILE A 64 0.03 17.46 4.08
C ILE A 64 -0.01 16.36 5.15
N PHE A 65 -0.66 16.62 6.28
CA PHE A 65 -0.81 15.60 7.33
C PHE A 65 -1.76 14.46 6.92
N VAL A 66 -2.78 14.76 6.11
CA VAL A 66 -3.66 13.74 5.52
C VAL A 66 -2.85 12.84 4.58
N GLY A 67 -2.04 13.44 3.70
CA GLY A 67 -1.16 12.69 2.79
C GLY A 67 -0.09 11.87 3.54
N LEU A 68 0.44 12.39 4.65
CA LEU A 68 1.37 11.64 5.50
C LEU A 68 0.71 10.40 6.13
N ALA A 69 -0.57 10.51 6.52
CA ALA A 69 -1.35 9.38 7.06
C ALA A 69 -1.61 8.29 6.00
N GLU A 70 -1.83 8.68 4.74
CA GLU A 70 -1.96 7.74 3.60
C GLU A 70 -0.69 6.90 3.38
N GLY A 71 0.47 7.41 3.80
CA GLY A 71 1.75 6.70 3.74
C GLY A 71 1.70 5.29 4.34
N ILE A 72 0.83 5.04 5.32
CA ILE A 72 0.63 3.70 5.90
C ILE A 72 0.22 2.67 4.83
N ALA A 73 -0.70 3.04 3.92
CA ALA A 73 -1.15 2.16 2.84
C ALA A 73 -0.04 1.97 1.80
N ILE A 74 0.69 3.04 1.47
CA ILE A 74 1.80 2.99 0.52
C ILE A 74 2.92 2.07 1.00
N TYR A 75 3.23 2.07 2.30
CA TYR A 75 4.19 1.11 2.86
C TYR A 75 3.70 -0.33 2.76
N GLY A 76 2.42 -0.61 3.00
CA GLY A 76 1.85 -1.95 2.80
C GLY A 76 1.98 -2.43 1.35
N LEU A 77 1.70 -1.55 0.40
CA LEU A 77 1.89 -1.82 -1.03
C LEU A 77 3.37 -2.04 -1.40
N LEU A 78 4.27 -1.22 -0.85
CA LEU A 78 5.71 -1.35 -1.07
C LEU A 78 6.23 -2.70 -0.56
N ILE A 79 5.83 -3.14 0.63
CA ILE A 79 6.21 -4.44 1.16
C ILE A 79 5.66 -5.57 0.27
N ALA A 80 4.42 -5.46 -0.24
CA ALA A 80 3.89 -6.44 -1.17
C ALA A 80 4.70 -6.53 -2.47
N PHE A 81 5.17 -5.39 -3.01
CA PHE A 81 6.07 -5.39 -4.17
C PHE A 81 7.44 -6.01 -3.85
N LEU A 82 7.98 -5.78 -2.64
CA LEU A 82 9.21 -6.43 -2.21
C LEU A 82 9.07 -7.96 -2.10
N ILE A 83 7.92 -8.45 -1.64
CA ILE A 83 7.59 -9.88 -1.61
C ILE A 83 7.41 -10.45 -3.02
N TRP A 84 6.86 -9.67 -3.95
CA TRP A 84 6.70 -10.13 -5.34
C TRP A 84 8.06 -10.30 -6.04
N ILE A 85 8.97 -9.35 -5.88
CA ILE A 85 10.25 -9.37 -6.58
C ILE A 85 11.30 -10.31 -5.95
N THR A 86 11.15 -10.63 -4.65
CA THR A 86 12.04 -11.54 -3.90
C THR A 86 11.46 -12.93 -3.86
#